data_AF-B8YEZ8-F1
#
_entry.id   AF-B8YEZ8-F1
#
_cell.length_a   1.000
_cell.length_b   1.000
_cell.length_c   1.000
_cell.angle_alpha   90.00
_cell.angle_beta   90.00
_cell.angle_gamma   90.00
#
_symmetry.space_group_name_H-M   'P 1'
#
loop_
_entity.id
_entity.type
_entity.pdbx_description
1 polymer ?
#
loop_
_entity_poly.entity_id
_entity_poly.type
_entity_poly.pdbx_seq_one_letter_code
_entity_poly.pdbx_strand_id
1 'polypeptide(L)'
;YDWDVGNEAASDPWDTPATIHLKGFWAEHLGPGYIADAFRWARAADPKALLFYNDYNIEAFGSGDASDKTQFVFNLVKQLRTDRVPIDGLGIQSH
;
A
#
# COMPACT_ATOMS: atom_id res chain seq x y z
N TYR A 1 7.05 -17.42 -5.85
CA TYR A 1 6.72 -17.33 -4.41
C TYR A 1 5.96 -16.02 -4.28
N ASP A 2 6.40 -14.99 -3.59
CA ASP A 2 5.68 -13.72 -3.48
C ASP A 2 6.65 -12.57 -3.17
N TRP A 3 6.17 -11.33 -3.33
CA TRP A 3 6.90 -10.11 -3.01
C TRP A 3 6.00 -9.09 -2.31
N ASP A 4 6.50 -8.55 -1.21
CA ASP A 4 6.02 -7.27 -0.67
C ASP A 4 6.62 -6.14 -1.52
N VAL A 5 5.89 -5.72 -2.55
CA VAL A 5 6.35 -4.69 -3.49
C VAL A 5 6.36 -3.31 -2.84
N GLY A 6 5.38 -3.05 -1.97
CA GLY A 6 5.35 -1.90 -1.09
C GLY A 6 5.21 -2.37 0.35
N ASN A 7 6.06 -1.86 1.23
CA ASN A 7 6.00 -2.13 2.67
C ASN A 7 5.82 -0.81 3.42
N GLU A 8 4.80 -0.73 4.28
CA GLU A 8 4.61 0.35 5.25
C GLU A 8 4.59 1.76 4.63
N ALA A 9 4.01 1.88 3.43
CA ALA A 9 3.97 3.16 2.73
C ALA A 9 2.88 4.09 3.26
N ALA A 10 1.86 3.58 3.96
CA ALA A 10 0.84 4.38 4.59
C ALA A 10 1.36 5.01 5.89
N SER A 11 0.87 6.21 6.20
CA SER A 11 1.22 6.92 7.42
C SER A 11 0.84 6.14 8.69
N ASP A 12 1.40 6.54 9.83
CA ASP A 12 1.07 5.88 11.09
C ASP A 12 -0.42 6.05 11.45
N PRO A 13 -1.00 5.15 12.27
CA PRO A 13 -2.40 5.27 12.71
C PRO A 13 -2.72 6.55 13.50
N TRP A 14 -1.71 7.18 14.09
CA TRP A 14 -1.84 8.46 14.80
C TRP A 14 -1.61 9.69 13.91
N ASP A 15 -1.23 9.50 12.64
CA ASP A 15 -1.14 10.57 11.66
C ASP A 15 -2.52 10.80 11.01
N THR A 16 -3.06 12.01 11.12
CA THR A 16 -4.40 12.33 10.61
C THR A 16 -4.36 13.54 9.66
N PRO A 17 -4.84 13.41 8.41
CA PRO A 17 -5.40 12.21 7.80
C PRO A 17 -4.33 11.18 7.44
N ALA A 18 -4.73 9.91 7.34
CA ALA A 18 -3.86 8.89 6.76
C ALA A 18 -3.49 9.24 5.31
N THR A 19 -2.20 9.12 4.97
CA THR A 19 -1.65 9.43 3.64
C THR A 19 -0.56 8.43 3.25
N ILE A 20 -0.04 8.50 2.01
CA ILE A 20 1.24 7.86 1.71
C ILE A 20 2.34 8.69 2.37
N HIS A 21 3.20 8.06 3.18
CA HIS A 21 4.33 8.68 3.86
C HIS A 21 5.23 9.41 2.85
N LEU A 22 5.15 10.74 2.81
CA LEU A 22 6.02 11.58 1.99
C LEU A 22 7.45 11.66 2.53
N LYS A 23 7.72 11.13 3.72
CA LYS A 23 9.07 11.06 4.31
C LYS A 23 9.95 9.98 3.67
N GLY A 24 9.38 9.07 2.89
CA GLY A 24 10.15 8.05 2.17
C GLY A 24 10.79 8.63 0.90
N PHE A 25 12.06 8.28 0.64
CA PHE A 25 12.81 8.68 -0.56
C PHE A 25 11.98 8.58 -1.84
N TRP A 26 11.24 7.48 -2.01
CA TRP A 26 10.42 7.23 -3.19
C TRP A 26 9.27 8.23 -3.34
N ALA A 27 8.50 8.47 -2.29
CA ALA A 27 7.37 9.38 -2.32
C ALA A 27 7.82 10.85 -2.50
N GLU A 28 8.98 11.22 -1.95
CA GLU A 28 9.58 12.54 -2.13
C GLU A 28 9.98 12.80 -3.60
N HIS A 29 10.54 11.80 -4.27
CA HIS A 29 11.11 11.97 -5.62
C HIS A 29 10.16 11.60 -6.76
N LEU A 30 9.25 10.65 -6.53
CA LEU A 30 8.33 10.12 -7.55
C LEU A 30 6.86 10.50 -7.27
N GLY A 31 6.58 11.09 -6.11
CA GLY A 31 5.22 11.35 -5.65
C GLY A 31 4.52 10.08 -5.15
N PRO A 32 3.34 10.22 -4.51
CA PRO A 32 2.62 9.08 -3.89
C PRO A 32 2.14 8.02 -4.90
N GLY A 33 2.06 8.37 -6.20
CA GLY A 33 1.69 7.44 -7.26
C GLY A 33 2.73 6.33 -7.53
N TYR A 34 3.93 6.44 -6.96
CA TYR A 34 5.02 5.49 -7.18
C TYR A 34 4.64 4.03 -6.86
N ILE A 35 3.69 3.81 -5.94
CA ILE A 35 3.24 2.47 -5.58
C ILE A 35 2.67 1.77 -6.81
N ALA A 36 1.82 2.44 -7.60
CA ALA A 36 1.26 1.84 -8.81
C ALA A 36 2.35 1.46 -9.83
N ASP A 37 3.36 2.32 -9.97
CA ASP A 37 4.48 2.09 -10.88
C ASP A 37 5.38 0.95 -10.40
N ALA A 38 5.68 0.88 -9.10
CA ALA A 38 6.44 -0.21 -8.49
C ALA A 38 5.79 -1.58 -8.79
N PHE A 39 4.46 -1.69 -8.65
CA PHE A 39 3.74 -2.92 -8.99
C PHE A 39 3.80 -3.24 -10.49
N ARG A 40 3.65 -2.24 -11.37
CA ARG A 40 3.78 -2.46 -12.83
C ARG A 40 5.19 -2.94 -13.20
N TRP A 41 6.22 -2.34 -12.60
CA TRP A 41 7.61 -2.74 -12.82
C TRP A 41 7.89 -4.14 -12.26
N ALA A 42 7.41 -4.44 -11.05
CA ALA A 42 7.56 -5.76 -10.44
C ALA A 42 6.90 -6.85 -11.32
N ARG A 43 5.69 -6.61 -11.82
CA ARG A 43 5.02 -7.53 -12.74
C ARG A 43 5.76 -7.71 -14.06
N ALA A 44 6.35 -6.64 -14.60
CA ALA A 44 7.15 -6.72 -15.81
C ALA A 44 8.45 -7.53 -15.60
N ALA A 45 9.04 -7.44 -14.41
CA ALA A 45 10.26 -8.16 -14.04
C ALA A 45 10.00 -9.66 -13.76
N ASP A 46 8.94 -9.98 -13.02
CA ASP A 46 8.51 -11.36 -12.76
C ASP A 46 6.98 -11.50 -12.93
N PRO A 47 6.52 -11.97 -14.12
CA PRO A 47 5.11 -12.18 -14.39
C PRO A 47 4.45 -13.26 -13.51
N LYS A 48 5.21 -14.12 -12.83
CA LYS A 48 4.69 -15.27 -12.07
C LYS A 48 4.65 -15.05 -10.56
N ALA A 49 5.34 -14.04 -10.05
CA ALA A 49 5.30 -13.71 -8.63
C ALA A 49 3.91 -13.22 -8.22
N LEU A 50 3.49 -13.55 -7.00
CA LEU A 50 2.38 -12.86 -6.36
C LEU A 50 2.88 -11.55 -5.76
N LEU A 51 2.18 -10.45 -6.01
CA LEU A 51 2.60 -9.10 -5.63
C LEU A 51 1.67 -8.55 -4.55
N PHE A 52 2.25 -8.23 -3.39
CA PHE A 52 1.54 -7.77 -2.20
C PHE A 52 1.93 -6.35 -1.82
N TYR A 53 0.95 -5.62 -1.27
CA TYR A 53 1.22 -4.47 -0.41
C TYR A 53 1.17 -4.96 1.03
N ASN A 54 2.18 -4.66 1.85
CA ASN A 54 2.28 -5.15 3.23
C ASN A 54 2.35 -3.98 4.22
N ASP A 55 1.62 -4.07 5.33
CA ASP A 55 1.57 -3.00 6.33
C ASP A 55 1.19 -3.50 7.73
N TYR A 56 1.49 -2.70 8.76
CA TYR A 56 1.12 -2.93 10.17
C TYR A 56 -0.04 -2.03 10.62
N ASN A 57 -0.69 -2.42 11.72
CA ASN A 57 -1.83 -1.71 12.31
C ASN A 57 -2.97 -1.49 11.31
N ILE A 58 -3.18 -2.45 10.41
CA ILE A 58 -4.27 -2.47 9.42
C ILE A 58 -5.29 -3.59 9.68
N GLU A 59 -5.05 -4.39 10.72
CA GLU A 59 -5.96 -5.38 11.30
C GLU A 59 -6.88 -4.80 12.37
N ALA A 60 -6.44 -3.72 13.01
CA ALA A 60 -7.27 -2.95 13.91
C ALA A 60 -8.26 -2.15 13.06
N PHE A 61 -9.52 -2.57 13.02
CA PHE A 61 -10.60 -1.66 12.61
C PHE A 61 -10.57 -0.50 13.59
N GLY A 62 -10.02 0.65 13.18
CA GLY A 62 -10.04 1.87 13.97
C GLY A 62 -11.46 2.40 14.09
N SER A 63 -11.59 3.69 14.34
CA SER A 63 -12.88 4.37 14.57
C SER A 63 -13.93 4.24 13.44
N GLY A 64 -13.56 3.66 12.29
CA GLY A 64 -14.37 3.59 11.08
C GLY A 64 -14.37 4.90 10.28
N ASP A 65 -13.56 5.88 10.68
CA ASP A 65 -13.34 7.12 9.94
C ASP A 65 -12.48 6.85 8.68
N ALA A 66 -12.73 7.57 7.59
CA ALA A 66 -11.89 7.56 6.40
C ALA A 66 -10.45 8.02 6.67
N SER A 67 -10.22 8.68 7.81
CA SER A 67 -8.90 9.05 8.30
C SER A 67 -8.12 7.90 8.99
N ASP A 68 -8.78 6.77 9.27
CA ASP A 68 -8.15 5.57 9.84
C ASP A 68 -7.25 4.85 8.83
N LYS A 69 -6.10 4.36 9.29
CA LYS A 69 -5.09 3.69 8.45
C LYS A 69 -5.68 2.47 7.74
N THR A 70 -6.51 1.68 8.42
CA THR A 70 -7.20 0.51 7.84
C THR A 70 -8.10 0.93 6.67
N GLN A 71 -8.91 1.98 6.86
CA GLN A 71 -9.81 2.47 5.82
C GLN A 71 -9.04 3.10 4.64
N PHE A 72 -7.94 3.79 4.93
CA PHE A 72 -7.04 4.35 3.93
C PHE A 72 -6.38 3.25 3.08
N VAL A 73 -5.78 2.23 3.70
CA VAL A 73 -5.14 1.12 2.98
C VAL A 73 -6.16 0.31 2.17
N PHE A 74 -7.36 0.09 2.72
CA PHE A 74 -8.46 -0.52 1.95
C PHE A 74 -8.77 0.28 0.68
N ASN A 75 -8.91 1.61 0.80
CA ASN A 75 -9.21 2.48 -0.33
C ASN A 75 -8.04 2.55 -1.34
N LEU A 76 -6.80 2.56 -0.86
CA LEU A 76 -5.60 2.47 -1.69
C LEU A 76 -5.61 1.19 -2.55
N VAL A 77 -5.73 0.02 -1.91
CA VAL A 77 -5.75 -1.27 -2.62
C VAL A 77 -6.93 -1.35 -3.58
N LYS A 78 -8.11 -0.87 -3.17
CA LYS A 78 -9.30 -0.78 -4.03
C LYS A 78 -9.02 0.08 -5.27
N GLN A 79 -8.43 1.25 -5.09
CA GLN A 79 -8.09 2.14 -6.20
C GLN A 79 -7.05 1.52 -7.14
N LEU A 80 -5.98 0.91 -6.61
CA LEU A 80 -4.98 0.20 -7.42
C LEU A 80 -5.63 -0.90 -8.28
N ARG A 81 -6.55 -1.68 -7.71
CA ARG A 81 -7.31 -2.70 -8.46
C ARG A 81 -8.22 -2.07 -9.53
N THR A 82 -8.91 -0.98 -9.21
CA THR A 82 -9.74 -0.23 -10.17
C THR A 82 -8.91 0.28 -11.36
N ASP A 83 -7.70 0.76 -11.09
CA ASP A 83 -6.75 1.27 -12.09
C ASP A 83 -5.97 0.17 -12.82
N ARG A 84 -6.34 -1.10 -12.62
CA ARG A 84 -5.70 -2.28 -13.21
C ARG A 84 -4.21 -2.39 -12.92
N VAL A 85 -3.78 -1.92 -11.76
CA VAL A 85 -2.43 -2.18 -11.22
C VAL A 85 -2.35 -3.67 -10.84
N PRO A 86 -1.23 -4.38 -11.16
CA PRO A 86 -1.13 -5.82 -10.95
C PRO A 86 -0.83 -6.20 -9.48
N ILE A 87 -1.74 -5.86 -8.58
CA ILE A 87 -1.71 -6.25 -7.16
C ILE A 87 -2.52 -7.53 -6.94
N ASP A 88 -1.91 -8.53 -6.30
CA ASP A 88 -2.52 -9.83 -6.05
C ASP A 88 -3.05 -9.97 -4.62
N GLY A 89 -2.53 -9.19 -3.66
CA GLY A 89 -3.01 -9.23 -2.29
C GLY A 89 -2.54 -8.11 -1.38
N LEU A 90 -3.03 -8.18 -0.14
CA LEU A 90 -2.70 -7.30 0.98
C LEU A 90 -2.14 -8.16 2.11
N GLY A 91 -0.90 -7.90 2.51
CA GLY A 91 -0.24 -8.50 3.67
C GLY A 91 -0.59 -7.73 4.93
N ILE A 92 -1.01 -8.45 5.97
CA ILE A 92 -1.29 -7.91 7.30
C ILE A 92 -0.20 -8.43 8.23
N GLN A 93 0.71 -7.56 8.67
CA GLN A 93 1.87 -7.96 9.48
C GLN A 93 1.46 -8.64 10.80
N SER A 94 0.33 -8.21 11.38
CA SER A 94 -0.25 -8.81 12.60
C SER A 94 0.71 -8.80 13.79
N HIS A 95 1.39 -7.67 14.01
CA HIS A 95 2.24 -7.46 15.18
C HIS A 95 1.45 -7.44 16.50
#